data_AF-A0A452REV3-F1
#
_entry.id   AF-A0A452REV3-F1
#
_cell.length_a   1.000
_cell.length_b   1.000
_cell.length_c   1.000
_cell.angle_alpha   90.00
_cell.angle_beta   90.00
_cell.angle_gamma   90.00
#
_symmetry.space_group_name_H-M   'P 1'
#
loop_
_entity.id
_entity.type
_entity.pdbx_description
1 polymer ?
#
loop_
_entity_poly.entity_id
_entity_poly.type
_entity_poly.pdbx_seq_one_letter_code
_entity_poly.pdbx_strand_id
1 'polypeptide(L)' 'MNVKVVVVLAIVLVALCLSDGKPVSLSYRCPCRFFESHVARANVKHLKILNTPNCALQIV' A
#
# COMPACT_ATOMS: atom_id res chain seq x y z
N MET A 1 -4.58 -21.69 30.57
CA MET A 1 -4.90 -20.93 29.32
C MET A 1 -5.89 -21.76 28.52
N ASN A 2 -7.01 -21.18 28.09
CA ASN A 2 -8.00 -21.90 27.29
C ASN A 2 -7.37 -22.28 25.95
N VAL A 3 -7.31 -23.58 25.62
CA VAL A 3 -6.72 -24.09 24.36
C VAL A 3 -7.31 -23.38 23.14
N LYS A 4 -8.60 -23.05 23.20
CA LYS A 4 -9.29 -22.24 22.18
C LYS A 4 -8.66 -20.86 21.97
N VAL A 5 -8.24 -20.18 23.03
CA VAL A 5 -7.59 -18.86 22.95
C VAL A 5 -6.21 -18.97 22.30
N VAL A 6 -5.46 -20.02 22.64
CA VAL A 6 -4.14 -20.28 22.05
C VAL A 6 -4.25 -20.58 20.56
N VAL A 7 -5.24 -21.39 20.16
CA VAL A 7 -5.51 -21.71 18.77
C VAL A 7 -5.91 -20.46 17.98
N VAL A 8 -6.82 -19.63 18.51
CA VAL A 8 -7.24 -18.38 17.85
C VAL A 8 -6.06 -17.41 17.71
N LEU A 9 -5.23 -17.27 18.75
CA LEU A 9 -4.06 -16.39 18.71
C LEU A 9 -3.02 -16.86 17.67
N ALA A 10 -2.78 -18.17 17.60
CA ALA A 10 -1.86 -18.74 16.61
C ALA A 10 -2.35 -18.52 15.18
N ILE A 11 -3.66 -18.69 14.92
CA ILE A 11 -4.25 -18.44 13.59
C ILE A 11 -4.11 -16.97 13.19
N VAL A 12 -4.35 -16.03 14.10
CA VAL A 12 -4.19 -14.59 13.83
C VAL A 12 -2.74 -14.24 13.49
N LEU A 13 -1.78 -14.76 14.26
CA LEU A 13 -0.35 -14.53 14.02
C LEU A 13 0.09 -15.08 12.66
N VAL A 14 -0.35 -16.29 12.29
CA VAL A 14 -0.06 -16.89 11.00
C VAL A 14 -0.69 -16.08 9.85
N ALA A 15 -1.93 -15.63 9.99
CA ALA A 15 -2.58 -14.78 8.99
C ALA A 15 -1.85 -13.45 8.78
N LEU A 16 -1.31 -12.84 9.84
CA LEU A 16 -0.50 -11.62 9.76
C LEU A 16 0.84 -11.86 9.07
N CYS A 17 1.52 -12.98 9.35
CA CYS A 17 2.79 -13.33 8.73
C CYS A 17 2.66 -13.70 7.24
N LEU A 18 1.56 -14.34 6.83
CA LEU A 18 1.29 -14.67 5.42
C LEU A 18 0.74 -13.49 4.60
N SER A 19 0.35 -12.39 5.26
CA SER A 19 -0.05 -11.16 4.58
C SER A 19 1.20 -10.42 4.08
N ASP A 20 1.85 -10.97 3.06
CA ASP A 20 2.95 -10.31 2.31
C ASP A 20 2.48 -9.02 1.62
N GLY A 21 1.16 -8.92 1.37
CA GLY A 21 0.48 -7.68 1.08
C GLY A 21 0.22 -6.91 2.37
N LYS A 22 0.92 -5.78 2.56
CA LYS A 22 0.63 -4.80 3.62
C LYS A 22 -0.89 -4.68 3.80
N PRO A 23 -1.43 -4.76 5.04
CA PRO A 23 -2.82 -4.38 5.23
C PRO A 23 -2.97 -2.95 4.70
N VAL A 24 -4.05 -2.67 3.99
CA VAL A 24 -4.35 -1.33 3.45
C VAL A 24 -4.36 -0.26 4.56
N SER A 25 -4.46 -0.70 5.83
CA SER A 25 -4.28 0.07 7.06
C SER A 25 -2.86 0.60 7.32
N LEU A 26 -1.83 0.09 6.64
CA LEU A 26 -0.44 0.57 6.68
C LEU A 26 -0.05 1.34 5.40
N SER A 27 -1.05 1.69 4.58
CA SER A 27 -0.90 2.55 3.40
C SER A 27 -0.82 4.03 3.76
N TYR A 28 -0.24 4.37 4.92
CA TYR A 28 0.05 5.75 5.33
C TYR A 28 1.23 6.36 4.57
N ARG A 29 1.79 5.63 3.60
CA ARG A 29 2.87 6.10 2.74
C ARG A 29 2.27 6.58 1.43
N CYS A 30 2.85 7.64 0.90
CA CYS A 30 2.47 8.16 -0.40
C CYS A 30 2.63 7.08 -1.48
N PRO A 31 1.65 6.95 -2.41
CA PRO A 31 1.62 5.89 -3.41
C PRO A 31 2.79 6.01 -4.40
N CYS A 32 3.23 7.23 -4.67
CA CYS A 32 4.40 7.52 -5.49
C CYS A 32 5.60 7.79 -4.59
N ARG A 33 6.66 6.98 -4.71
CA ARG A 33 7.91 7.17 -3.98
C ARG A 33 8.97 7.92 -4.79
N PHE A 34 8.94 7.75 -6.10
CA PHE A 34 9.84 8.38 -7.06
C PHE A 34 9.02 9.00 -8.18
N PHE A 35 9.61 9.98 -8.86
CA PHE A 35 9.03 10.62 -10.02
C PHE A 35 10.00 10.49 -11.19
N GLU A 36 9.46 10.50 -12.41
CA GLU A 36 10.25 10.53 -13.63
C GLU A 36 10.20 11.96 -14.19
N SER A 37 11.37 12.60 -14.37
CA SER A 37 11.43 13.99 -14.81
C SER A 37 11.30 14.14 -16.33
N HIS A 38 11.62 13.09 -17.10
CA HIS A 38 11.67 13.12 -18.56
C HIS A 38 10.69 12.12 -19.19
N VAL A 39 9.39 12.36 -19.01
CA VAL A 39 8.35 11.61 -19.71
C VAL A 39 7.88 12.39 -20.94
N ALA A 40 8.12 11.84 -22.13
CA ALA A 40 7.65 12.44 -23.37
C ALA A 40 6.12 12.36 -23.47
N ARG A 41 5.46 13.47 -23.83
CA ARG A 41 3.98 13.53 -23.96
C ARG A 41 3.42 12.47 -24.93
N ALA A 42 4.16 12.13 -25.98
CA ALA A 42 3.74 11.12 -26.95
C ALA A 42 3.59 9.70 -26.35
N ASN A 43 4.25 9.40 -25.24
CA ASN A 43 4.17 8.10 -24.57
C ASN A 43 3.10 8.03 -23.46
N VAL A 44 2.40 9.13 -23.17
CA VAL A 44 1.41 9.18 -22.09
C VAL A 44 0.03 8.84 -22.63
N LYS A 45 -0.54 7.71 -22.19
CA LYS A 45 -1.92 7.32 -22.56
C LYS A 45 -2.97 8.13 -21.81
N HIS A 46 -2.76 8.34 -20.52
CA HIS A 46 -3.60 9.17 -19.65
C HIS A 46 -2.77 9.59 -18.44
N LEU A 47 -3.21 10.66 -17.78
CA LEU A 47 -2.66 11.11 -16.49
C LEU A 47 -3.71 10.91 -15.43
N LYS A 48 -3.33 10.29 -14.32
CA LYS A 48 -4.17 10.10 -13.15
C LYS A 48 -3.69 11.01 -12.03
N ILE A 49 -4.55 11.93 -11.63
CA ILE A 49 -4.32 12.77 -10.46
C ILE A 49 -4.91 12.06 -9.24
N LEU A 50 -4.06 11.67 -8.29
CA LEU A 50 -4.49 11.05 -7.05
C LEU A 50 -4.91 12.14 -6.05
N ASN A 51 -6.06 11.93 -5.43
CA ASN A 51 -6.55 12.81 -4.36
C ASN A 51 -5.86 12.49 -3.02
N THR A 52 -4.53 12.64 -3.00
CA THR A 52 -3.68 12.45 -1.82
C THR A 52 -3.04 13.79 -1.45
N PRO A 53 -3.78 14.69 -0.76
CA PRO A 53 -3.29 16.04 -0.45
C PRO A 53 -2.10 16.06 0.50
N ASN A 54 -1.91 15.00 1.30
CA ASN A 54 -0.79 14.85 2.21
C ASN A 54 0.51 14.38 1.54
N CYS A 55 0.51 14.25 0.20
CA CYS A 55 1.61 13.70 -0.58
C CYS A 55 2.09 14.70 -1.62
N ALA A 56 3.41 14.87 -1.72
CA ALA A 56 4.04 15.79 -2.68
C ALA A 56 3.87 15.33 -4.15
N LEU A 57 3.78 14.02 -4.37
CA LEU A 57 3.62 13.42 -5.70
C LEU A 57 2.16 12.96 -5.87
N GLN A 58 1.45 13.57 -6.82
CA GLN A 58 0.03 13.34 -7.06
C GLN A 58 -0.28 12.86 -8.48
N ILE A 59 0.71 12.89 -9.38
CA ILE A 59 0.51 12.63 -10.82
C ILE A 59 1.15 11.28 -11.16
N VAL A 60 0.35 10.39 -11.76
CA VAL A 60 0.76 9.09 -12.30
C VAL A 60 0.38 8.99 -13.77
#